data_AF-A0A1G7URU8-F1
#
_entry.id   AF-A0A1G7URU8-F1
#
_cell.length_a   1.000
_cell.length_b   1.000
_cell.length_c   1.000
_cell.angle_alpha   90.00
_cell.angle_beta   90.00
_cell.angle_gamma   90.00
#
_symmetry.space_group_name_H-M   'P 1'
#
loop_
_entity.id
_entity.type
_entity.pdbx_description
1 polymer ?
#
loop_
_entity_poly.entity_id
_entity_poly.type
_entity_poly.pdbx_seq_one_letter_code
_entity_poly.pdbx_strand_id
1 'polypeptide(L)'
;MTTTPADTTPPSPSHRLAAQPPDKRLMALRRFAMSITAFNVIGHLFLGFEQSPITPIATVLVAYAVDLLLETLDARARGRTPGYAGGWVKMLNFLLPSHIGGLAVAMLLYGNTSLWPYVFAVTAGISTKYVLRLRVRGRKRHFLNPSNAGIALTLVLFPWVGIAPPYHFTNEPTGAIDWILPLAILGAGTMINAKLTGKLPLIMGWVLGFAAQAVLRWAFFDHALFAALLPMTGLAFVIFTNYMITDPGSTPVSKRNQVLFGLATAFTYGLLVLGGVVFGFFFALVIVCILRGAVLLVVEQRSVSADRATGRASLAGVDGR
;
A
#
# COMPACT_ATOMS: atom_id res chain seq x y z
N MET A 1 -48.38 -41.09 44.60
CA MET A 1 -48.56 -41.01 43.12
C MET A 1 -48.99 -39.60 42.80
N THR A 2 -48.04 -38.74 42.44
CA THR A 2 -48.28 -37.35 42.06
C THR A 2 -47.31 -37.03 40.92
N THR A 3 -47.84 -36.98 39.70
CA THR A 3 -47.13 -36.68 38.46
C THR A 3 -46.97 -35.17 38.32
N THR A 4 -45.74 -34.68 38.27
CA THR A 4 -45.41 -33.28 37.93
C THR A 4 -45.52 -33.10 36.41
N PRO A 5 -46.15 -32.04 35.88
CA PRO A 5 -46.23 -31.80 34.44
C PRO A 5 -44.89 -31.31 33.88
N ALA A 6 -44.54 -31.82 32.70
CA ALA A 6 -43.36 -31.43 31.95
C ALA A 6 -43.50 -29.98 31.44
N ASP A 7 -42.52 -29.14 31.78
CA ASP A 7 -42.38 -27.77 31.32
C ASP A 7 -41.98 -27.76 29.84
N THR A 8 -42.93 -27.50 28.95
CA THR A 8 -42.69 -27.31 27.51
C THR A 8 -42.45 -25.84 27.22
N THR A 9 -41.24 -25.35 27.49
CA THR A 9 -40.79 -24.06 26.96
C THR A 9 -40.31 -24.26 25.51
N PRO A 10 -40.88 -23.53 24.53
CA PRO A 10 -40.44 -23.65 23.14
C PRO A 10 -39.02 -23.11 22.98
N PRO A 11 -38.16 -23.74 22.14
CA PRO A 11 -36.81 -23.27 21.93
C PRO A 11 -36.81 -21.86 21.34
N SER A 12 -36.01 -20.98 21.96
CA SER A 12 -35.83 -19.59 21.55
C SER A 12 -35.41 -19.52 20.07
N PRO A 13 -35.92 -18.53 19.30
CA PRO A 13 -35.61 -18.45 17.87
C PRO A 13 -34.09 -18.32 17.69
N SER A 14 -33.54 -19.32 17.01
CA SER A 14 -32.16 -19.38 16.54
C SER A 14 -31.63 -17.99 16.19
N HIS A 15 -30.47 -17.66 16.76
CA HIS A 15 -29.66 -16.52 16.40
C HIS A 15 -29.32 -16.63 14.91
N ARG A 16 -30.21 -16.13 14.04
CA ARG A 16 -29.96 -15.96 12.61
C ARG A 16 -28.58 -15.35 12.50
N LEU A 17 -27.63 -16.09 11.92
CA LEU A 17 -26.29 -15.59 11.65
C LEU A 17 -26.45 -14.26 10.91
N ALA A 18 -26.30 -13.17 11.64
CA ALA A 18 -26.32 -11.84 11.05
C ALA A 18 -25.26 -11.87 9.96
N ALA A 19 -25.69 -11.66 8.71
CA ALA A 19 -24.82 -11.67 7.55
C ALA A 19 -23.63 -10.75 7.87
N GLN A 20 -22.42 -11.30 7.91
CA GLN A 20 -21.24 -10.52 8.27
C GLN A 20 -21.15 -9.33 7.32
N PRO A 21 -20.95 -8.11 7.85
CA PRO A 21 -20.89 -6.93 6.99
C PRO A 21 -19.79 -7.11 5.94
N PRO A 22 -20.03 -6.66 4.69
CA PRO A 22 -19.10 -6.89 3.59
C PRO A 22 -17.71 -6.34 3.92
N ASP A 23 -16.67 -7.13 3.62
CA ASP A 23 -15.28 -6.75 3.86
C ASP A 23 -14.87 -5.59 2.95
N LYS A 24 -15.00 -4.37 3.49
CA LYS A 24 -14.65 -3.11 2.81
C LYS A 24 -13.22 -3.11 2.26
N ARG A 25 -12.28 -3.82 2.93
CA ARG A 25 -10.89 -3.93 2.46
C ARG A 25 -10.82 -4.75 1.18
N LEU A 26 -11.49 -5.89 1.14
CA LEU A 26 -11.53 -6.74 -0.04
C LEU A 26 -12.22 -6.03 -1.21
N MET A 27 -13.32 -5.32 -0.95
CA MET A 27 -13.99 -4.50 -1.96
C MET A 27 -13.06 -3.42 -2.54
N ALA A 28 -12.28 -2.75 -1.68
CA ALA A 28 -11.30 -1.76 -2.12
C ALA A 28 -10.21 -2.40 -3.00
N LEU A 29 -9.63 -3.52 -2.56
CA LEU A 29 -8.62 -4.25 -3.33
C LEU A 29 -9.11 -4.69 -4.70
N ARG A 30 -10.34 -5.23 -4.79
CA ARG A 30 -10.92 -5.61 -6.08
C ARG A 30 -11.09 -4.41 -7.01
N ARG A 31 -11.62 -3.29 -6.50
CA ARG A 31 -11.79 -2.07 -7.29
C ARG A 31 -10.45 -1.51 -7.76
N PHE A 32 -9.47 -1.45 -6.87
CA PHE A 32 -8.12 -1.00 -7.23
C PHE A 32 -7.47 -1.89 -8.28
N ALA A 33 -7.56 -3.22 -8.12
CA ALA A 33 -7.03 -4.17 -9.11
C ALA A 33 -7.71 -4.00 -10.47
N MET A 34 -9.04 -3.87 -10.52
CA MET A 34 -9.75 -3.61 -11.77
C MET A 34 -9.35 -2.27 -12.40
N SER A 35 -9.30 -1.19 -11.62
CA SER A 35 -8.96 0.14 -12.11
C SER A 35 -7.54 0.19 -12.69
N ILE A 36 -6.53 -0.29 -11.96
CA ILE A 36 -5.13 -0.25 -12.45
C ILE A 36 -4.92 -1.20 -13.65
N THR A 37 -5.64 -2.32 -13.71
CA THR A 37 -5.59 -3.24 -14.86
C THR A 37 -6.21 -2.60 -16.09
N ALA A 38 -7.44 -2.10 -15.97
CA ALA A 38 -8.13 -1.43 -17.06
C ALA A 38 -7.30 -0.25 -17.58
N PHE A 39 -6.67 0.49 -16.67
CA PHE A 39 -5.81 1.61 -17.03
C PHE A 39 -4.52 1.17 -17.75
N ASN A 40 -3.88 0.07 -17.36
CA ASN A 40 -2.73 -0.46 -18.12
C ASN A 40 -3.14 -0.95 -19.51
N VAL A 41 -4.28 -1.65 -19.61
CA VAL A 41 -4.79 -2.15 -20.91
C VAL A 41 -5.14 -0.99 -21.83
N ILE A 42 -5.91 -0.01 -21.34
CA ILE A 42 -6.25 1.20 -22.09
C ILE A 42 -4.97 2.00 -22.40
N GLY A 43 -4.03 2.05 -21.46
CA GLY A 43 -2.73 2.70 -21.59
C GLY A 43 -1.93 2.24 -22.79
N HIS A 44 -1.72 0.92 -22.89
CA HIS A 44 -0.97 0.32 -23.99
C HIS A 44 -1.73 0.30 -25.32
N LEU A 45 -3.07 0.30 -25.30
CA LEU A 45 -3.86 0.24 -26.53
C LEU A 45 -4.21 1.61 -27.12
N PHE A 46 -4.40 2.64 -26.28
CA PHE A 46 -4.99 3.91 -26.70
C PHE A 46 -4.28 5.16 -26.18
N LEU A 47 -3.53 5.09 -25.08
CA LEU A 47 -2.89 6.28 -24.48
C LEU A 47 -1.42 6.46 -24.88
N GLY A 48 -0.86 5.50 -25.61
CA GLY A 48 0.53 5.55 -26.05
C GLY A 48 1.53 5.30 -24.93
N PHE A 49 1.28 4.32 -24.06
CA PHE A 49 2.28 3.93 -23.07
C PHE A 49 3.59 3.53 -23.76
N GLU A 50 4.69 4.25 -23.49
CA GLU A 50 5.99 3.97 -24.11
C GLU A 50 6.63 2.68 -23.62
N GLN A 51 6.27 2.26 -22.41
CA GLN A 51 6.83 1.06 -21.80
C GLN A 51 6.44 -0.19 -22.60
N SER A 52 7.37 -1.15 -22.68
CA SER A 52 7.09 -2.40 -23.40
C SER A 52 5.90 -3.15 -22.76
N PRO A 53 4.91 -3.61 -23.55
CA PRO A 53 3.75 -4.34 -23.05
C PRO A 53 4.09 -5.64 -22.31
N ILE A 54 5.29 -6.20 -22.52
CA ILE A 54 5.74 -7.38 -21.77
C ILE A 54 6.01 -7.06 -20.29
N THR A 55 6.33 -5.81 -19.97
CA THR A 55 6.69 -5.37 -18.62
C THR A 55 5.58 -5.61 -17.60
N PRO A 56 4.35 -5.09 -17.76
CA PRO A 56 3.26 -5.34 -16.82
C PRO A 56 2.87 -6.83 -16.73
N ILE A 57 3.00 -7.58 -17.83
CA ILE A 57 2.70 -9.02 -17.84
C ILE A 57 3.72 -9.76 -16.98
N ALA A 58 5.02 -9.53 -17.24
CA ALA A 58 6.09 -10.18 -16.52
C ALA A 58 6.10 -9.81 -15.03
N THR A 59 5.91 -8.55 -14.67
CA THR A 59 5.88 -8.14 -13.26
C THR A 59 4.72 -8.76 -12.49
N VAL A 60 3.54 -8.88 -13.10
CA VAL A 60 2.38 -9.53 -12.47
C VAL A 60 2.62 -11.03 -12.29
N LEU A 61 3.14 -11.72 -13.32
CA LEU A 61 3.41 -13.15 -13.24
C LEU A 61 4.48 -13.46 -12.18
N VAL A 62 5.56 -12.68 -12.15
CA VAL A 62 6.59 -12.79 -11.11
C VAL A 62 6.01 -12.46 -9.75
N ALA A 63 5.16 -11.42 -9.64
CA ALA A 63 4.52 -11.06 -8.39
C ALA A 63 3.69 -12.22 -7.83
N TYR A 64 2.91 -12.89 -8.69
CA TYR A 64 2.12 -14.05 -8.31
C TYR A 64 3.00 -15.23 -7.89
N ALA A 65 4.01 -15.57 -8.68
CA ALA A 65 4.91 -16.67 -8.38
C ALA A 65 5.61 -16.47 -7.03
N VAL A 66 6.18 -15.28 -6.79
CA VAL A 66 6.88 -14.96 -5.54
C VAL A 66 5.93 -14.90 -4.35
N ASP A 67 4.75 -14.27 -4.49
CA ASP A 67 3.78 -14.17 -3.38
C ASP A 67 3.23 -15.55 -2.99
N LEU A 68 2.96 -16.42 -3.97
CA LEU A 68 2.54 -17.80 -3.71
C LEU A 68 3.66 -18.60 -3.04
N LEU A 69 4.88 -18.57 -3.59
CA LEU A 69 6.02 -19.30 -3.04
C LEU A 69 6.29 -18.90 -1.58
N LEU A 70 6.43 -17.59 -1.32
CA LEU A 70 6.72 -17.09 0.02
C LEU A 70 5.58 -17.37 0.98
N GLU A 71 4.32 -17.29 0.55
CA GLU A 71 3.19 -17.68 1.38
C GLU A 71 3.19 -19.17 1.71
N THR A 72 3.50 -20.04 0.75
CA THR A 72 3.61 -21.49 0.99
C THR A 72 4.70 -21.78 2.02
N LEU A 73 5.88 -21.16 1.87
CA LEU A 73 7.01 -21.34 2.80
C LEU A 73 6.67 -20.78 4.19
N ASP A 74 6.11 -19.58 4.25
CA ASP A 74 5.70 -18.90 5.49
C ASP A 74 4.60 -19.67 6.24
N ALA A 75 3.70 -20.31 5.50
CA ALA A 75 2.62 -21.14 6.03
C ALA A 75 3.13 -22.48 6.56
N ARG A 76 3.96 -23.17 5.78
CA ARG A 76 4.62 -24.43 6.20
C ARG A 76 5.47 -24.24 7.44
N ALA A 77 6.30 -23.19 7.46
CA ALA A 77 7.17 -22.90 8.61
C ALA A 77 6.42 -22.58 9.91
N ARG A 78 5.14 -22.21 9.84
CA ARG A 78 4.29 -21.90 11.01
C ARG A 78 3.17 -22.90 11.25
N GLY A 79 3.13 -24.02 10.52
CA GLY A 79 2.07 -25.02 10.64
C GLY A 79 0.67 -24.46 10.38
N ARG A 80 0.54 -23.40 9.58
CA ARG A 80 -0.75 -22.78 9.23
C ARG A 80 -1.17 -23.14 7.82
N THR A 81 -2.46 -23.06 7.54
CA THR A 81 -2.96 -23.15 6.17
C THR A 81 -2.53 -21.90 5.38
N PRO A 82 -2.09 -22.05 4.11
CA PRO A 82 -1.78 -20.91 3.25
C PRO A 82 -3.01 -20.01 3.04
N GLY A 83 -2.80 -18.71 2.96
CA GLY A 83 -3.86 -17.71 2.82
C GLY A 83 -4.66 -17.82 1.51
N TYR A 84 -4.06 -18.42 0.48
CA TYR A 84 -4.73 -18.70 -0.79
C TYR A 84 -5.53 -20.03 -0.78
N ALA A 85 -5.34 -20.91 0.21
CA ALA A 85 -5.99 -22.21 0.26
C ALA A 85 -7.48 -22.09 0.62
N GLY A 86 -8.34 -22.88 -0.02
CA GLY A 86 -9.79 -22.87 0.19
C GLY A 86 -10.63 -22.43 -1.03
N GLY A 87 -10.13 -22.70 -2.25
CA GLY A 87 -10.87 -22.52 -3.51
C GLY A 87 -10.36 -21.37 -4.40
N TRP A 88 -10.79 -21.39 -5.65
CA TRP A 88 -10.35 -20.44 -6.70
C TRP A 88 -10.60 -18.97 -6.32
N VAL A 89 -11.77 -18.66 -5.74
CA VAL A 89 -12.11 -17.28 -5.33
C VAL A 89 -11.16 -16.76 -4.24
N LYS A 90 -10.78 -17.60 -3.28
CA LYS A 90 -9.86 -17.20 -2.21
C LYS A 90 -8.45 -17.00 -2.73
N MET A 91 -8.01 -17.83 -3.69
CA MET A 91 -6.75 -17.65 -4.39
C MET A 91 -6.72 -16.34 -5.17
N LEU A 92 -7.75 -16.02 -5.96
CA LEU A 92 -7.84 -14.74 -6.67
C LEU A 92 -7.80 -13.55 -5.71
N ASN A 93 -8.58 -13.60 -4.63
CA ASN A 93 -8.59 -12.54 -3.62
C ASN A 93 -7.24 -12.37 -2.93
N PHE A 94 -6.49 -13.46 -2.72
CA PHE A 94 -5.15 -13.44 -2.16
C PHE A 94 -4.15 -12.72 -3.07
N LEU A 95 -4.27 -12.90 -4.39
CA LEU A 95 -3.37 -12.32 -5.39
C LEU A 95 -3.64 -10.84 -5.72
N LEU A 96 -4.77 -10.27 -5.28
CA LEU A 96 -5.11 -8.86 -5.58
C LEU A 96 -4.01 -7.86 -5.16
N PRO A 97 -3.40 -7.94 -3.96
CA PRO A 97 -2.36 -7.00 -3.56
C PRO A 97 -1.07 -7.14 -4.40
N SER A 98 -0.65 -8.37 -4.73
CA SER A 98 0.51 -8.62 -5.57
C SER A 98 0.27 -8.20 -7.02
N HIS A 99 -0.97 -8.34 -7.53
CA HIS A 99 -1.39 -7.82 -8.84
C HIS A 99 -1.24 -6.30 -8.93
N ILE A 100 -1.82 -5.58 -7.97
CA ILE A 100 -1.73 -4.11 -7.89
C ILE A 100 -0.27 -3.69 -7.76
N GLY A 101 0.50 -4.37 -6.91
CA GLY A 101 1.91 -4.09 -6.70
C GLY A 101 2.76 -4.32 -7.96
N GLY A 102 2.56 -5.43 -8.67
CA GLY A 102 3.27 -5.76 -9.91
C GLY A 102 3.00 -4.76 -11.03
N LEU A 103 1.73 -4.38 -11.23
CA LEU A 103 1.37 -3.34 -12.19
C LEU A 103 1.94 -1.98 -11.79
N ALA A 104 1.87 -1.60 -10.50
CA ALA A 104 2.44 -0.34 -10.05
C ALA A 104 3.96 -0.27 -10.25
N VAL A 105 4.69 -1.38 -10.02
CA VAL A 105 6.13 -1.44 -10.30
C VAL A 105 6.42 -1.31 -11.80
N ALA A 106 5.66 -2.02 -12.65
CA ALA A 106 5.82 -1.92 -14.10
C ALA A 106 5.62 -0.49 -14.59
N MET A 107 4.60 0.19 -14.07
CA MET A 107 4.32 1.57 -14.44
C MET A 107 5.40 2.52 -13.93
N LEU A 108 5.77 2.44 -12.66
CA LEU A 108 6.49 3.54 -11.99
C LEU A 108 8.01 3.47 -12.13
N LEU A 109 8.56 2.32 -12.48
CA LEU A 109 10.00 2.15 -12.69
C LEU A 109 10.34 2.33 -14.18
N TYR A 110 11.55 2.80 -14.47
CA TYR A 110 12.09 2.85 -15.82
C TYR A 110 13.46 2.18 -15.89
N GLY A 111 13.45 0.93 -16.35
CA GLY A 111 14.64 0.08 -16.57
C GLY A 111 15.14 0.07 -18.02
N ASN A 112 14.78 1.06 -18.84
CA ASN A 112 15.09 1.11 -20.27
C ASN A 112 14.69 -0.21 -20.99
N THR A 113 15.59 -0.86 -21.72
CA THR A 113 15.36 -2.13 -22.43
C THR A 113 15.41 -3.36 -21.52
N SER A 114 15.88 -3.22 -20.28
CA SER A 114 16.09 -4.36 -19.39
C SER A 114 14.87 -4.62 -18.52
N LEU A 115 14.39 -5.86 -18.55
CA LEU A 115 13.26 -6.30 -17.71
C LEU A 115 13.70 -6.61 -16.27
N TRP A 116 15.00 -6.86 -16.05
CA TRP A 116 15.53 -7.33 -14.78
C TRP A 116 15.26 -6.39 -13.59
N PRO A 117 15.39 -5.05 -13.69
CA PRO A 117 15.08 -4.14 -12.59
C PRO A 117 13.65 -4.28 -12.07
N TYR A 118 12.69 -4.50 -12.97
CA TYR A 118 11.29 -4.67 -12.62
C TYR A 118 11.05 -6.00 -11.89
N VAL A 119 11.65 -7.09 -12.38
CA VAL A 119 11.61 -8.41 -11.74
C VAL A 119 12.22 -8.35 -10.34
N PHE A 120 13.36 -7.68 -10.20
CA PHE A 120 14.01 -7.44 -8.92
C PHE A 120 13.11 -6.63 -7.98
N ALA A 121 12.57 -5.49 -8.44
CA ALA A 121 11.71 -4.62 -7.65
C ALA A 121 10.49 -5.36 -7.10
N VAL A 122 9.81 -6.16 -7.94
CA VAL A 122 8.67 -6.98 -7.51
C VAL A 122 9.10 -8.02 -6.47
N THR A 123 10.17 -8.76 -6.76
CA THR A 123 10.64 -9.85 -5.90
C THR A 123 11.07 -9.32 -4.53
N ALA A 124 11.89 -8.28 -4.49
CA ALA A 124 12.34 -7.64 -3.27
C ALA A 124 11.17 -7.00 -2.51
N GLY A 125 10.30 -6.29 -3.23
CA GLY A 125 9.11 -5.66 -2.66
C GLY A 125 8.20 -6.66 -1.95
N ILE A 126 7.84 -7.76 -2.60
CA ILE A 126 7.03 -8.83 -1.99
C ILE A 126 7.80 -9.48 -0.84
N SER A 127 9.09 -9.72 -0.98
CA SER A 127 9.91 -10.28 0.12
C SER A 127 9.83 -9.44 1.39
N THR A 128 9.80 -8.10 1.28
CA THR A 128 9.64 -7.22 2.45
C THR A 128 8.34 -7.48 3.23
N LYS A 129 7.24 -7.83 2.55
CA LYS A 129 5.96 -8.19 3.20
C LYS A 129 6.08 -9.43 4.09
N TYR A 130 6.98 -10.36 3.76
CA TYR A 130 7.20 -11.60 4.49
C TYR A 130 8.25 -11.45 5.62
N VAL A 131 9.32 -10.72 5.34
CA VAL A 131 10.45 -10.54 6.26
C VAL A 131 10.19 -9.44 7.28
N LEU A 132 9.69 -8.28 6.84
CA LEU A 132 9.60 -7.05 7.64
C LEU A 132 8.19 -6.87 8.20
N ARG A 133 7.89 -7.64 9.26
CA ARG A 133 6.57 -7.65 9.92
C ARG A 133 6.68 -7.18 11.38
N LEU A 134 5.80 -6.26 11.76
CA LEU A 134 5.66 -5.77 13.14
C LEU A 134 4.30 -6.13 13.71
N ARG A 135 4.21 -6.26 15.03
CA ARG A 135 2.94 -6.47 15.72
C ARG A 135 2.21 -5.14 15.84
N VAL A 136 1.12 -5.00 15.10
CA VAL A 136 0.24 -3.84 15.17
C VAL A 136 -1.10 -4.32 15.68
N ARG A 137 -1.47 -3.92 16.91
CA ARG A 137 -2.72 -4.36 17.58
C ARG A 137 -2.85 -5.90 17.63
N GLY A 138 -1.80 -6.57 18.09
CA GLY A 138 -1.78 -8.03 18.27
C GLY A 138 -1.63 -8.87 17.00
N ARG A 139 -1.65 -8.27 15.80
CA ARG A 139 -1.45 -8.99 14.54
C ARG A 139 -0.12 -8.61 13.88
N LYS A 140 0.64 -9.60 13.41
CA LYS A 140 1.83 -9.36 12.58
C LYS A 140 1.38 -8.82 11.23
N ARG A 141 1.88 -7.64 10.86
CA ARG A 141 1.59 -6.96 9.59
C ARG A 141 2.86 -6.37 9.03
N HIS A 142 2.96 -6.31 7.71
CA HIS A 142 3.98 -5.51 7.06
C HIS A 142 3.77 -4.03 7.44
N PHE A 143 4.86 -3.30 7.63
CA PHE A 143 4.80 -1.86 7.92
C PHE A 143 5.34 -1.00 6.77
N LEU A 144 6.03 -1.60 5.80
CA LEU A 144 6.46 -0.98 4.56
C LEU A 144 5.47 -1.31 3.45
N ASN A 145 5.15 -0.34 2.60
CA ASN A 145 4.43 -0.62 1.36
C ASN A 145 5.32 -1.50 0.46
N PRO A 146 4.89 -2.73 0.09
CA PRO A 146 5.75 -3.69 -0.63
C PRO A 146 6.27 -3.17 -1.97
N SER A 147 5.40 -2.63 -2.83
CA SER A 147 5.80 -2.14 -4.15
C SER A 147 6.70 -0.91 -4.04
N ASN A 148 6.39 0.01 -3.13
CA ASN A 148 7.22 1.19 -2.87
C ASN A 148 8.61 0.82 -2.33
N ALA A 149 8.70 -0.17 -1.43
CA ALA A 149 9.97 -0.68 -0.92
C ALA A 149 10.80 -1.32 -2.02
N GLY A 150 10.17 -2.09 -2.92
CA GLY A 150 10.80 -2.65 -4.11
C GLY A 150 11.38 -1.58 -5.04
N ILE A 151 10.61 -0.55 -5.36
CA ILE A 151 11.05 0.59 -6.18
C ILE A 151 12.24 1.29 -5.51
N ALA A 152 12.10 1.67 -4.24
CA ALA A 152 13.16 2.36 -3.51
C ALA A 152 14.47 1.55 -3.45
N LEU A 153 14.39 0.24 -3.18
CA LEU A 153 15.58 -0.60 -3.15
C LEU A 153 16.24 -0.69 -4.54
N THR A 154 15.43 -0.74 -5.60
CA THR A 154 15.93 -0.79 -6.97
C THR A 154 16.66 0.50 -7.33
N LEU A 155 16.09 1.66 -7.01
CA LEU A 155 16.71 2.96 -7.30
C LEU A 155 18.02 3.18 -6.52
N VAL A 156 18.17 2.56 -5.34
CA VAL A 156 19.43 2.62 -4.57
C VAL A 156 20.49 1.68 -5.16
N LEU A 157 20.10 0.46 -5.53
CA LEU A 157 21.05 -0.57 -5.98
C LEU A 157 21.42 -0.45 -7.46
N PHE A 158 20.54 0.14 -8.27
CA PHE A 158 20.71 0.30 -9.71
C PHE A 158 20.62 1.78 -10.07
N PRO A 159 21.72 2.54 -9.97
CA PRO A 159 21.71 3.99 -10.18
C PRO A 159 21.37 4.42 -11.61
N TRP A 160 21.40 3.49 -12.57
CA TRP A 160 20.99 3.70 -13.97
C TRP A 160 19.48 3.55 -14.18
N VAL A 161 18.75 3.04 -13.17
CA VAL A 161 17.29 2.87 -13.23
C VAL A 161 16.63 4.15 -12.75
N GLY A 162 15.68 4.65 -13.54
CA GLY A 162 14.91 5.84 -13.25
C GLY A 162 13.51 5.53 -12.77
N ILE A 163 12.78 6.61 -12.46
CA ILE A 163 11.34 6.59 -12.33
C ILE A 163 10.74 6.92 -13.70
N ALA A 164 9.66 6.23 -14.06
CA ALA A 164 8.96 6.51 -15.31
C ALA A 164 8.51 7.99 -15.36
N PRO A 165 9.00 8.76 -16.34
CA PRO A 165 8.60 10.14 -16.51
C PRO A 165 7.10 10.28 -16.77
N PRO A 166 6.48 11.42 -16.39
CA PRO A 166 5.04 11.63 -16.57
C PRO A 166 4.54 11.46 -18.01
N TYR A 167 5.35 11.81 -19.02
CA TYR A 167 4.95 11.74 -20.43
C TYR A 167 4.80 10.30 -20.96
N HIS A 168 5.45 9.29 -20.33
CA HIS A 168 5.39 7.88 -20.77
C HIS A 168 3.99 7.25 -20.78
N PHE A 169 2.97 7.94 -20.28
CA PHE A 169 1.64 7.37 -20.08
C PHE A 169 0.52 8.03 -20.89
N THR A 170 0.80 9.14 -21.57
CA THR A 170 -0.21 9.92 -22.31
C THR A 170 0.43 10.61 -23.51
N ASN A 171 1.07 9.83 -24.38
CA ASN A 171 1.74 10.39 -25.57
C ASN A 171 0.80 10.62 -26.75
N GLU A 172 -0.24 9.80 -26.88
CA GLU A 172 -1.20 9.85 -27.99
C GLU A 172 -2.33 10.86 -27.77
N PRO A 173 -2.92 11.00 -26.57
CA PRO A 173 -3.97 11.98 -26.37
C PRO A 173 -3.41 13.39 -26.52
N THR A 174 -4.21 14.28 -27.10
CA THR A 174 -3.91 15.71 -27.17
C THR A 174 -5.14 16.52 -26.76
N GLY A 175 -4.92 17.68 -26.15
CA GLY A 175 -5.98 18.64 -25.84
C GLY A 175 -6.72 18.33 -24.53
N ALA A 176 -8.06 18.29 -24.55
CA ALA A 176 -8.85 18.16 -23.32
C ALA A 176 -8.67 16.81 -22.61
N ILE A 177 -8.35 15.74 -23.36
CA ILE A 177 -8.20 14.38 -22.82
C ILE A 177 -6.99 14.28 -21.87
N ASP A 178 -5.93 15.05 -22.13
CA ASP A 178 -4.71 15.10 -21.30
C ASP A 178 -4.98 15.49 -19.86
N TRP A 179 -6.00 16.34 -19.65
CA TRP A 179 -6.41 16.77 -18.32
C TRP A 179 -7.50 15.87 -17.74
N ILE A 180 -8.46 15.44 -18.57
CA ILE A 180 -9.59 14.61 -18.11
C ILE A 180 -9.12 13.27 -17.56
N LEU A 181 -8.16 12.61 -18.22
CA LEU A 181 -7.74 11.27 -17.84
C LEU A 181 -7.04 11.21 -16.47
N PRO A 182 -5.98 12.00 -16.19
CA PRO A 182 -5.39 12.05 -14.85
C PRO A 182 -6.40 12.45 -13.77
N LEU A 183 -7.29 13.41 -14.07
CA LEU A 183 -8.35 13.83 -13.14
C LEU A 183 -9.35 12.71 -12.86
N ALA A 184 -9.75 11.94 -13.89
CA ALA A 184 -10.65 10.81 -13.73
C ALA A 184 -10.03 9.70 -12.88
N ILE A 185 -8.74 9.38 -13.10
CA ILE A 185 -8.00 8.38 -12.32
C ILE A 185 -7.84 8.84 -10.87
N LEU A 186 -7.45 10.10 -10.67
CA LEU A 186 -7.33 10.72 -9.35
C LEU A 186 -8.68 10.71 -8.63
N GLY A 187 -9.76 11.10 -9.30
CA GLY A 187 -11.12 11.13 -8.76
C GLY A 187 -11.63 9.74 -8.37
N ALA A 188 -11.47 8.75 -9.26
CA ALA A 188 -11.85 7.37 -9.00
C ALA A 188 -11.08 6.78 -7.80
N GLY A 189 -9.76 6.94 -7.79
CA GLY A 189 -8.91 6.48 -6.69
C GLY A 189 -9.24 7.17 -5.36
N THR A 190 -9.46 8.49 -5.39
CA THR A 190 -9.79 9.28 -4.19
C THR A 190 -11.17 8.91 -3.66
N MET A 191 -12.14 8.65 -4.54
CA MET A 191 -13.47 8.16 -4.14
C MET A 191 -13.40 6.80 -3.45
N ILE A 192 -12.61 5.85 -3.98
CA ILE A 192 -12.38 4.55 -3.33
C ILE A 192 -11.76 4.78 -1.95
N ASN A 193 -10.76 5.66 -1.85
CA ASN A 193 -10.09 5.96 -0.60
C ASN A 193 -10.99 6.66 0.43
N ALA A 194 -11.91 7.52 -0.01
CA ALA A 194 -12.87 8.18 0.84
C ALA A 194 -13.93 7.21 1.37
N LYS A 195 -14.51 6.38 0.49
CA LYS A 195 -15.67 5.52 0.83
C LYS A 195 -15.29 4.19 1.47
N LEU A 196 -14.16 3.57 1.07
CA LEU A 196 -13.83 2.20 1.47
C LEU A 196 -12.64 2.09 2.42
N THR A 197 -11.58 2.88 2.22
CA THR A 197 -10.34 2.75 3.03
C THR A 197 -10.24 3.79 4.16
N GLY A 198 -10.98 4.89 4.08
CA GLY A 198 -10.98 5.97 5.07
C GLY A 198 -9.65 6.74 5.10
N LYS A 199 -8.97 6.84 3.96
CA LYS A 199 -7.61 7.43 3.82
C LYS A 199 -7.59 8.87 3.31
N LEU A 200 -8.75 9.50 3.17
CA LEU A 200 -8.85 10.90 2.72
C LEU A 200 -8.03 11.88 3.60
N PRO A 201 -8.00 11.78 4.94
CA PRO A 201 -7.16 12.66 5.77
C PRO A 201 -5.66 12.52 5.45
N LEU A 202 -5.20 11.30 5.15
CA LEU A 202 -3.82 11.05 4.74
C LEU A 202 -3.52 11.70 3.39
N ILE A 203 -4.41 11.50 2.41
CA ILE A 203 -4.28 12.11 1.08
C ILE A 203 -4.20 13.63 1.21
N MET A 204 -5.08 14.25 2.00
CA MET A 204 -5.06 15.69 2.22
C MET A 204 -3.76 16.16 2.88
N GLY A 205 -3.28 15.46 3.92
CA GLY A 205 -2.01 15.80 4.57
C GLY A 205 -0.81 15.68 3.61
N TRP A 206 -0.82 14.68 2.73
CA TRP A 206 0.21 14.48 1.72
C TRP A 206 0.17 15.58 0.64
N VAL A 207 -0.99 15.80 0.01
CA VAL A 207 -1.13 16.76 -1.11
C VAL A 207 -0.88 18.20 -0.63
N LEU A 208 -1.51 18.59 0.50
CA LEU A 208 -1.31 19.92 1.06
C LEU A 208 0.12 20.09 1.59
N GLY A 209 0.67 19.07 2.24
CA GLY A 209 2.07 19.08 2.69
C GLY A 209 3.04 19.22 1.52
N PHE A 210 2.78 18.53 0.41
CA PHE A 210 3.59 18.60 -0.79
C PHE A 210 3.55 20.00 -1.40
N ALA A 211 2.36 20.61 -1.53
CA ALA A 211 2.24 21.97 -2.02
C ALA A 211 2.94 22.96 -1.07
N ALA A 212 2.73 22.82 0.24
CA ALA A 212 3.35 23.69 1.25
C ALA A 212 4.88 23.62 1.21
N GLN A 213 5.49 22.42 1.16
CA GLN A 213 6.95 22.32 1.06
C GLN A 213 7.49 22.88 -0.27
N ALA A 214 6.74 22.79 -1.36
CA ALA A 214 7.15 23.38 -2.64
C ALA A 214 7.17 24.91 -2.55
N VAL A 215 6.16 25.52 -1.91
CA VAL A 215 6.13 26.96 -1.62
C VAL A 215 7.29 27.37 -0.71
N LEU A 216 7.59 26.59 0.34
CA LEU A 216 8.75 26.87 1.21
C LEU A 216 10.07 26.80 0.43
N ARG A 217 10.25 25.82 -0.45
CA ARG A 217 11.46 25.72 -1.29
C ARG A 217 11.58 26.87 -2.29
N TRP A 218 10.46 27.34 -2.84
CA TRP A 218 10.44 28.53 -3.68
C TRP A 218 10.80 29.79 -2.88
N ALA A 219 10.23 29.97 -1.69
CA ALA A 219 10.41 31.17 -0.88
C ALA A 219 11.82 31.30 -0.27
N PHE A 220 12.47 30.19 0.07
CA PHE A 220 13.72 30.19 0.85
C PHE A 220 14.94 29.61 0.12
N PHE A 221 14.76 28.88 -0.98
CA PHE A 221 15.85 28.13 -1.63
C PHE A 221 15.87 28.34 -3.16
N ASP A 222 15.29 29.45 -3.65
CA ASP A 222 15.31 29.89 -5.05
C ASP A 222 14.83 28.85 -6.09
N HIS A 223 14.01 27.89 -5.66
CA HIS A 223 13.45 26.90 -6.58
C HIS A 223 12.33 27.52 -7.41
N ALA A 224 12.27 27.23 -8.71
CA ALA A 224 11.12 27.61 -9.52
C ALA A 224 9.84 26.91 -9.02
N LEU A 225 8.85 27.69 -8.56
CA LEU A 225 7.62 27.17 -7.94
C LEU A 225 6.87 26.19 -8.85
N PHE A 226 6.73 26.55 -10.13
CA PHE A 226 6.05 25.70 -11.12
C PHE A 226 6.76 24.36 -11.30
N ALA A 227 8.09 24.35 -11.39
CA ALA A 227 8.86 23.12 -11.49
C ALA A 227 8.75 22.27 -10.20
N ALA A 228 8.70 22.92 -9.03
CA ALA A 228 8.54 22.24 -7.75
C ALA A 228 7.17 21.59 -7.56
N LEU A 229 6.12 22.13 -8.18
CA LEU A 229 4.75 21.60 -8.17
C LEU A 229 4.45 20.64 -9.33
N LEU A 230 5.25 20.67 -10.40
CA LEU A 230 5.05 19.85 -11.60
C LEU A 230 4.86 18.35 -11.31
N PRO A 231 5.55 17.72 -10.33
CA PRO A 231 5.31 16.31 -10.03
C PRO A 231 3.85 16.00 -9.66
N MET A 232 3.10 16.96 -9.09
CA MET A 232 1.71 16.76 -8.67
C MET A 232 0.75 16.50 -9.84
N THR A 233 1.08 16.95 -11.05
CA THR A 233 0.28 16.71 -12.25
C THR A 233 0.61 15.36 -12.90
N GLY A 234 1.73 14.75 -12.52
CA GLY A 234 2.17 13.49 -13.09
C GLY A 234 1.36 12.30 -12.61
N LEU A 235 1.13 11.35 -13.51
CA LEU A 235 0.45 10.10 -13.21
C LEU A 235 1.15 9.31 -12.09
N ALA A 236 2.48 9.37 -12.02
CA ALA A 236 3.24 8.74 -10.94
C ALA A 236 2.81 9.24 -9.55
N PHE A 237 2.55 10.54 -9.41
CA PHE A 237 2.04 11.13 -8.18
C PHE A 237 0.61 10.69 -7.89
N VAL A 238 -0.24 10.60 -8.91
CA VAL A 238 -1.62 10.09 -8.77
C VAL A 238 -1.65 8.63 -8.31
N ILE A 239 -0.83 7.78 -8.92
CA ILE A 239 -0.74 6.35 -8.56
C ILE A 239 -0.15 6.21 -7.15
N PHE A 240 0.92 6.94 -6.85
CA PHE A 240 1.51 6.94 -5.51
C PHE A 240 0.49 7.37 -4.45
N THR A 241 -0.24 8.46 -4.71
CA THR A 241 -1.25 9.01 -3.80
C THR A 241 -2.40 8.05 -3.56
N ASN A 242 -2.88 7.36 -4.60
CA ASN A 242 -4.09 6.53 -4.48
C ASN A 242 -3.82 5.09 -4.06
N TYR A 243 -2.64 4.56 -4.37
CA TYR A 243 -2.35 3.13 -4.26
C TYR A 243 -1.15 2.81 -3.34
N MET A 244 -0.22 3.75 -3.13
CA MET A 244 0.99 3.48 -2.33
C MET A 244 0.92 4.09 -0.94
N ILE A 245 0.84 5.41 -0.86
CA ILE A 245 0.83 6.12 0.42
C ILE A 245 -0.41 5.81 1.26
N THR A 246 -1.48 5.30 0.65
CA THR A 246 -2.75 4.93 1.29
C THR A 246 -2.83 3.46 1.70
N ASP A 247 -1.78 2.66 1.49
CA ASP A 247 -1.78 1.23 1.82
C ASP A 247 -2.17 1.01 3.29
N PRO A 248 -3.29 0.29 3.57
CA PRO A 248 -3.77 0.09 4.93
C PRO A 248 -2.81 -0.70 5.83
N GLY A 249 -1.86 -1.45 5.26
CA GLY A 249 -0.86 -2.20 6.04
C GLY A 249 0.21 -1.31 6.63
N SER A 250 0.75 -0.38 5.84
CA SER A 250 1.86 0.50 6.20
C SER A 250 1.45 1.81 6.91
N THR A 251 0.16 2.18 6.87
CA THR A 251 -0.30 3.50 7.32
C THR A 251 -1.08 3.50 8.63
N PRO A 252 -1.13 4.64 9.36
CA PRO A 252 -1.93 4.78 10.57
C PRO A 252 -3.45 4.66 10.34
N VAL A 253 -4.17 4.31 11.41
CA VAL A 253 -5.64 4.18 11.39
C VAL A 253 -6.34 5.48 11.81
N SER A 254 -5.86 6.17 12.85
CA SER A 254 -6.48 7.40 13.35
C SER A 254 -6.31 8.58 12.37
N LYS A 255 -7.36 9.39 12.21
CA LYS A 255 -7.38 10.53 11.26
C LYS A 255 -6.24 11.52 11.50
N ARG A 256 -5.95 11.87 12.76
CA ARG A 256 -4.85 12.78 13.12
C ARG A 256 -3.50 12.21 12.68
N ASN A 257 -3.24 10.93 12.97
CA ASN A 257 -1.96 10.31 12.63
C ASN A 257 -1.83 10.08 11.12
N GLN A 258 -2.95 9.92 10.41
CA GLN A 258 -2.99 9.89 8.95
C GLN A 258 -2.52 11.24 8.35
N VAL A 259 -3.04 12.36 8.86
CA VAL A 259 -2.60 13.70 8.42
C VAL A 259 -1.11 13.90 8.73
N LEU A 260 -0.67 13.59 9.96
CA LEU A 260 0.74 13.70 10.34
C LEU A 260 1.65 12.82 9.48
N PHE A 261 1.21 11.61 9.13
CA PHE A 261 1.96 10.71 8.25
C PHE A 261 2.10 11.29 6.83
N GLY A 262 1.03 11.84 6.26
CA GLY A 262 1.07 12.52 4.96
C GLY A 262 2.01 13.72 4.99
N LEU A 263 1.88 14.59 6.00
CA LEU A 263 2.75 15.76 6.20
C LEU A 263 4.22 15.36 6.39
N ALA A 264 4.50 14.34 7.21
CA ALA A 264 5.86 13.85 7.43
C ALA A 264 6.48 13.30 6.14
N THR A 265 5.68 12.62 5.30
CA THR A 265 6.13 12.10 4.00
C THR A 265 6.45 13.26 3.05
N ALA A 266 5.61 14.28 2.99
CA ALA A 266 5.85 15.48 2.17
C ALA A 266 7.07 16.28 2.66
N PHE A 267 7.22 16.44 3.97
CA PHE A 267 8.38 17.09 4.57
C PHE A 267 9.68 16.34 4.26
N THR A 268 9.68 15.02 4.44
CA THR A 268 10.84 14.17 4.11
C THR A 268 11.19 14.26 2.63
N TYR A 269 10.18 14.29 1.74
CA TYR A 269 10.39 14.54 0.33
C TYR A 269 11.06 15.90 0.06
N GLY A 270 10.60 16.98 0.70
CA GLY A 270 11.20 18.30 0.58
C GLY A 270 12.68 18.32 0.97
N LEU A 271 13.03 17.66 2.09
CA LEU A 271 14.43 17.51 2.53
C LEU A 271 15.29 16.74 1.52
N LEU A 272 14.75 15.66 0.95
CA LEU A 272 15.45 14.88 -0.07
C LEU A 272 15.73 15.70 -1.33
N VAL A 273 14.76 16.50 -1.78
CA VAL A 273 14.95 17.39 -2.94
C VAL A 273 16.00 18.46 -2.66
N LEU A 274 16.01 19.05 -1.46
CA LEU A 274 17.07 19.99 -1.06
C LEU A 274 18.46 19.32 -1.06
N GLY A 275 18.53 18.03 -0.72
CA GLY A 275 19.74 17.22 -0.85
C GLY A 275 20.08 16.77 -2.28
N GLY A 276 19.37 17.25 -3.30
CA GLY A 276 19.60 16.91 -4.71
C GLY A 276 18.96 15.59 -5.16
N VAL A 277 18.14 14.94 -4.33
CA VAL A 277 17.47 13.69 -4.68
C VAL A 277 16.18 13.98 -5.45
N VAL A 278 16.21 13.75 -6.77
CA VAL A 278 15.06 13.95 -7.66
C VAL A 278 14.04 12.81 -7.49
N PHE A 279 12.75 13.12 -7.61
CA PHE A 279 11.63 12.15 -7.50
C PHE A 279 11.63 11.30 -6.21
N GLY A 280 12.17 11.85 -5.12
CA GLY A 280 12.40 11.11 -3.87
C GLY A 280 11.16 10.76 -3.04
N PHE A 281 9.93 10.85 -3.56
CA PHE A 281 8.74 10.54 -2.74
C PHE A 281 8.60 9.05 -2.42
N PHE A 282 9.14 8.17 -3.27
CA PHE A 282 9.28 6.74 -2.96
C PHE A 282 10.20 6.52 -1.75
N PHE A 283 11.36 7.19 -1.74
CA PHE A 283 12.30 7.16 -0.61
C PHE A 283 11.67 7.77 0.65
N ALA A 284 11.00 8.91 0.51
CA ALA A 284 10.32 9.58 1.62
C ALA A 284 9.32 8.64 2.31
N LEU A 285 8.51 7.90 1.54
CA LEU A 285 7.57 6.94 2.11
C LEU A 285 8.29 5.77 2.81
N VAL A 286 9.37 5.24 2.25
CA VAL A 286 10.16 4.18 2.92
C VAL A 286 10.72 4.71 4.24
N ILE A 287 11.36 5.88 4.23
CA ILE A 287 11.97 6.51 5.42
C ILE A 287 10.91 6.71 6.50
N VAL A 288 9.78 7.32 6.17
CA VAL A 288 8.70 7.57 7.14
C VAL A 288 8.09 6.27 7.66
N CYS A 289 7.93 5.25 6.81
CA CYS A 289 7.48 3.93 7.28
C CYS A 289 8.50 3.27 8.23
N ILE A 290 9.81 3.38 7.96
CA ILE A 290 10.87 2.88 8.85
C ILE A 290 10.85 3.61 10.19
N LEU A 291 10.79 4.94 10.18
CA LEU A 291 10.71 5.75 11.40
C LEU A 291 9.47 5.40 12.22
N ARG A 292 8.31 5.25 11.55
CA ARG A 292 7.08 4.77 12.19
C ARG A 292 7.26 3.37 12.78
N GLY A 293 7.89 2.46 12.05
CA GLY A 293 8.18 1.10 12.51
C GLY A 293 9.05 1.09 13.77
N ALA A 294 10.09 1.92 13.81
CA ALA A 294 10.95 2.10 14.97
C ALA A 294 10.17 2.63 16.19
N VAL A 295 9.31 3.64 16.00
CA VAL A 295 8.44 4.15 17.07
C VAL A 295 7.51 3.06 17.61
N LEU A 296 6.91 2.26 16.73
CA LEU A 296 6.04 1.15 17.14
C LEU A 296 6.79 0.09 17.95
N LEU A 297 8.01 -0.24 17.56
CA LEU A 297 8.87 -1.18 18.29
C LEU A 297 9.23 -0.66 19.68
N VAL A 298 9.62 0.61 19.79
CA VAL A 298 9.95 1.23 21.10
C VAL A 298 8.73 1.25 22.02
N VAL A 299 7.55 1.57 21.50
CA VAL A 299 6.30 1.55 22.27
C VAL A 299 5.95 0.14 22.74
N GLU A 300 6.09 -0.88 21.88
CA GLU A 300 5.85 -2.29 22.24
C GLU A 300 6.81 -2.76 23.35
N GLN A 301 8.09 -2.40 23.27
CA GLN A 301 9.09 -2.74 24.29
C GLN A 301 8.77 -2.09 25.64
N ARG A 302 8.33 -0.82 25.63
CA ARG A 302 7.93 -0.11 26.86
C ARG A 302 6.68 -0.70 27.50
N SER A 303 5.68 -1.09 26.71
CA SER A 303 4.48 -1.75 27.25
C SER A 303 4.81 -3.11 27.88
N VAL A 304 5.63 -3.93 27.22
CA VAL A 304 6.05 -5.23 27.76
C VAL A 304 6.86 -5.05 29.05
N SER A 305 7.71 -4.02 29.12
CA SER A 305 8.49 -3.72 30.32
C SER A 305 7.61 -3.26 31.48
N ALA A 306 6.60 -2.42 31.20
CA ALA A 306 5.63 -1.96 32.20
C ALA A 306 4.73 -3.11 32.72
N ASP A 307 4.31 -4.03 31.85
CA ASP A 307 3.51 -5.21 32.23
C ASP A 307 4.31 -6.21 33.08
N ARG A 308 5.62 -6.32 32.83
CA ARG A 308 6.54 -7.10 33.67
C ARG A 308 6.77 -6.44 35.03
N ALA A 309 6.94 -5.12 35.07
CA ALA A 309 7.14 -4.37 36.31
C ALA A 309 5.89 -4.36 37.22
N THR A 310 4.69 -4.43 36.64
CA THR A 310 3.41 -4.46 37.38
C THR A 310 2.95 -5.88 37.76
N GLY A 311 3.75 -6.93 37.49
CA GLY A 311 3.45 -8.31 37.88
C GLY A 311 2.24 -8.96 37.18
N ARG A 312 1.56 -8.25 36.28
CA ARG A 312 0.34 -8.72 35.58
C ARG A 312 0.59 -9.91 34.64
N ALA A 313 1.83 -10.11 34.20
CA ALA A 313 2.18 -11.25 33.36
C ALA A 313 2.09 -12.61 34.10
N SER A 314 2.13 -12.62 35.45
CA SER A 314 2.06 -13.87 36.24
C SER A 314 0.64 -14.38 36.49
N LEU A 315 -0.39 -13.53 36.35
CA LEU A 315 -1.78 -13.88 36.70
C LEU A 315 -2.58 -14.42 35.51
N ALA A 316 -2.11 -14.26 34.27
CA ALA A 316 -2.79 -14.75 33.07
C ALA A 316 -2.48 -16.23 32.73
N GLY A 317 -1.60 -16.88 33.49
CA GLY A 317 -1.18 -18.27 33.27
C GLY A 317 -1.70 -19.29 34.29
N VAL A 318 -2.53 -18.88 35.26
CA VAL A 318 -2.95 -19.74 36.38
C VAL A 318 -4.42 -20.20 36.30
N ASP A 319 -5.29 -19.53 35.56
CA ASP A 319 -6.73 -19.90 35.47
C ASP A 319 -7.09 -20.72 34.21
N GLY A 320 -6.30 -21.74 33.89
CA GLY A 320 -6.55 -22.57 32.70
C GLY A 320 -6.07 -24.02 32.80
N ARG A 321 -6.13 -24.61 34.00
CA ARG A 321 -6.08 -26.07 34.19
C ARG A 321 -7.48 -26.60 34.42
#